data_AF-A0A3Q0ETT1-F1
#
_entry.id   AF-A0A3Q0ETT1-F1
#
_cell.length_a   1.000
_cell.length_b   1.000
_cell.length_c   1.000
_cell.angle_alpha   90.00
_cell.angle_beta   90.00
_cell.angle_gamma   90.00
#
_symmetry.space_group_name_H-M   'P 1'
#
loop_
_entity.id
_entity.type
_entity.pdbx_description
1 polymer ?
#
loop_
_entity_poly.entity_id
_entity_poly.type
_entity_poly.pdbx_seq_one_letter_code
_entity_poly.pdbx_strand_id
1 'polypeptide(L)'
;MSLLGVYSICEVGKDAAGVAGNMFAFGLFLSPIPTFRRIIRNGSTEMFSGLPYVYSLLNCLICLWYGTPLISPDNLLVTTVNTIGGVFQLVYITIFLIYAEKARKVRMLGLLLAVLGIFVIILVGSLQIDDRAMRRMFVGLLSCASLISMFASPLFII
;
A
#
# COMPACT_ATOMS: atom_id res chain seq x y z
N MET A 1 23.68 -25.54 20.99
CA MET A 1 23.47 -24.44 20.03
C MET A 1 23.17 -23.19 20.85
N SER A 2 24.01 -22.15 20.79
CA SER A 2 23.90 -20.98 21.65
C SER A 2 22.67 -20.14 21.27
N LEU A 3 22.04 -19.51 22.25
CA LEU A 3 20.88 -18.61 22.07
C LEU A 3 21.18 -17.56 20.98
N LEU A 4 22.40 -16.99 21.00
CA LEU A 4 22.93 -16.05 20.00
C LEU A 4 22.95 -16.61 18.57
N GLY A 5 23.27 -17.90 18.41
CA GLY A 5 23.23 -18.56 17.11
C GLY A 5 21.81 -18.67 16.55
N VAL A 6 20.82 -18.93 17.42
CA VAL A 6 19.40 -18.98 17.02
C VAL A 6 18.89 -17.58 16.64
N TYR A 7 19.21 -16.55 17.42
CA TYR A 7 18.86 -15.17 17.10
C TYR A 7 19.44 -14.71 15.75
N SER A 8 20.70 -15.00 15.49
CA SER A 8 21.36 -14.64 14.22
C SER A 8 20.73 -15.34 13.01
N ILE A 9 20.37 -16.62 13.13
CA ILE A 9 19.69 -17.35 12.06
C ILE A 9 18.29 -16.77 11.80
N CYS A 10 17.55 -16.41 12.85
CA CYS A 10 16.22 -15.81 12.72
C CYS A 10 16.25 -14.43 12.07
N GLU A 11 17.24 -13.57 12.40
CA GLU A 11 17.38 -12.26 11.75
C GLU A 11 17.70 -12.38 10.25
N VAL A 12 18.66 -13.24 9.89
CA VAL A 12 19.00 -13.48 8.48
C VAL A 12 17.80 -14.02 7.71
N GLY A 13 17.03 -14.93 8.32
CA GLY A 13 15.80 -15.46 7.73
C GLY A 13 14.72 -14.39 7.52
N LYS A 14 14.52 -13.49 8.49
CA LYS A 14 13.59 -12.36 8.40
C LYS A 14 13.96 -11.43 7.24
N ASP A 15 15.24 -11.07 7.15
CA ASP A 15 15.71 -10.12 6.14
C ASP A 15 15.67 -10.73 4.73
N ALA A 16 16.04 -12.01 4.59
CA ALA A 16 15.93 -12.74 3.34
C ALA A 16 14.46 -12.80 2.85
N ALA A 17 13.52 -13.13 3.74
CA ALA A 17 12.10 -13.15 3.42
C ALA A 17 11.58 -11.76 3.02
N GLY A 18 12.03 -10.70 3.71
CA GLY A 18 11.67 -9.33 3.39
C GLY A 18 12.21 -8.87 2.04
N VAL A 19 13.45 -9.21 1.69
CA VAL A 19 14.04 -8.90 0.37
C VAL A 19 13.30 -9.63 -0.74
N ALA A 20 13.07 -10.94 -0.59
CA ALA A 20 12.30 -11.72 -1.54
C ALA A 20 10.89 -11.14 -1.75
N GLY A 21 10.20 -10.80 -0.65
CA GLY A 21 8.88 -10.16 -0.70
C GLY A 21 8.89 -8.82 -1.45
N ASN A 22 9.91 -7.99 -1.24
CA ASN A 22 10.07 -6.72 -1.98
C ASN A 22 10.24 -6.96 -3.49
N MET A 23 11.01 -7.97 -3.90
CA MET A 23 11.19 -8.32 -5.31
C MET A 23 9.89 -8.76 -5.99
N PHE A 24 9.12 -9.65 -5.35
CA PHE A 24 7.84 -10.10 -5.88
C PHE A 24 6.80 -8.96 -5.93
N ALA A 25 6.77 -8.11 -4.91
CA ALA A 25 5.89 -6.94 -4.87
C ALA A 25 6.18 -5.97 -6.02
N PHE A 26 7.45 -5.78 -6.39
CA PHE A 26 7.80 -4.97 -7.55
C PHE A 26 7.16 -5.53 -8.83
N GLY A 27 7.23 -6.84 -9.06
CA GLY A 27 6.54 -7.50 -10.17
C GLY A 27 5.02 -7.24 -10.17
N LEU A 28 4.39 -7.32 -8.99
CA LEU A 28 2.96 -7.03 -8.84
C LEU A 28 2.63 -5.57 -9.19
N PHE A 29 3.47 -4.61 -8.77
CA PHE A 29 3.27 -3.20 -9.10
C PHE A 29 3.46 -2.87 -10.58
N LEU A 30 4.24 -3.67 -11.32
CA LEU A 30 4.39 -3.54 -12.77
C LEU A 30 3.22 -4.13 -13.56
N SER A 31 2.41 -5.02 -12.95
CA SER A 31 1.29 -5.70 -13.61
C SER A 31 0.30 -4.77 -14.35
N PRO A 32 -0.06 -3.57 -13.83
CA PRO A 32 -0.98 -2.66 -14.52
C PRO A 32 -0.37 -1.87 -15.69
N ILE A 33 0.96 -1.94 -15.93
CA ILE A 33 1.63 -1.14 -16.97
C ILE A 33 1.02 -1.33 -18.37
N PRO A 34 0.74 -2.56 -18.85
CA PRO A 34 0.12 -2.76 -20.16
C PRO A 34 -1.26 -2.09 -20.26
N THR A 35 -2.04 -2.12 -19.18
CA THR A 35 -3.34 -1.45 -19.09
C THR A 35 -3.21 0.06 -19.21
N PHE A 36 -2.29 0.67 -18.46
CA PHE A 36 -2.07 2.12 -18.55
C PHE A 36 -1.44 2.57 -19.87
N ARG A 37 -0.60 1.74 -20.49
CA ARG A 37 -0.11 1.98 -21.86
C ARG A 37 -1.27 2.05 -22.85
N ARG A 38 -2.28 1.19 -22.71
CA ARG A 38 -3.50 1.24 -23.54
C ARG A 38 -4.30 2.53 -23.30
N ILE A 39 -4.45 2.96 -22.05
CA ILE A 39 -5.13 4.22 -21.69
C ILE A 39 -4.44 5.42 -22.36
N ILE A 40 -3.11 5.50 -22.27
CA ILE A 40 -2.31 6.57 -22.88
C ILE A 40 -2.46 6.57 -24.40
N ARG A 41 -2.32 5.38 -25.04
CA ARG A 41 -2.42 5.24 -26.49
C ARG A 41 -3.80 5.63 -27.02
N ASN A 42 -4.86 5.23 -26.32
CA ASN A 42 -6.23 5.41 -26.76
C ASN A 42 -6.82 6.75 -26.29
N GLY A 43 -6.11 7.50 -25.44
CA GLY A 43 -6.53 8.80 -24.94
C GLY A 43 -7.78 8.76 -24.04
N SER A 44 -8.18 7.59 -23.57
CA SER A 44 -9.41 7.36 -22.79
C SER A 44 -9.22 6.24 -21.78
N THR A 45 -9.86 6.37 -20.62
CA THR A 45 -9.91 5.31 -19.60
C THR A 45 -10.81 4.13 -19.99
N GLU A 46 -11.50 4.19 -21.14
CA GLU A 46 -12.40 3.14 -21.62
C GLU A 46 -13.38 2.65 -20.52
N MET A 47 -13.41 1.35 -20.24
CA MET A 47 -14.18 0.73 -19.16
C MET A 47 -13.33 0.44 -17.91
N PHE A 48 -12.08 0.88 -17.87
CA PHE A 48 -11.21 0.66 -16.72
C PHE A 48 -11.65 1.51 -15.52
N SER A 49 -11.67 0.87 -14.35
CA SER A 49 -11.97 1.53 -13.08
C SER A 49 -10.67 1.98 -12.40
N GLY A 50 -10.66 3.23 -11.92
CA GLY A 50 -9.56 3.78 -11.13
C GLY A 50 -9.59 3.37 -9.66
N LEU A 51 -10.71 2.79 -9.19
CA LEU A 51 -10.94 2.44 -7.78
C LEU A 51 -9.85 1.53 -7.17
N PRO A 52 -9.40 0.45 -7.84
CA PRO A 52 -8.41 -0.45 -7.25
C PRO A 52 -7.10 0.27 -6.89
N TYR A 53 -6.70 1.28 -7.66
CA TYR A 53 -5.48 2.04 -7.41
C TYR A 53 -5.60 2.96 -6.20
N VAL A 54 -6.78 3.54 -5.97
CA VAL A 54 -7.06 4.39 -4.79
C VAL A 54 -7.11 3.56 -3.51
N TYR A 55 -7.75 2.38 -3.55
CA TYR A 55 -7.76 1.46 -2.41
C TYR A 55 -6.37 0.87 -2.12
N SER A 56 -5.62 0.52 -3.18
CA SER A 56 -4.24 0.05 -3.06
C SER A 56 -3.34 1.14 -2.46
N LEU A 57 -3.56 2.41 -2.81
CA LEU A 57 -2.85 3.54 -2.20
C LEU A 57 -3.13 3.64 -0.70
N LEU A 58 -4.39 3.55 -0.28
CA LEU A 58 -4.74 3.54 1.16
C LEU A 58 -4.01 2.43 1.91
N ASN A 59 -4.04 1.20 1.37
CA ASN A 59 -3.33 0.08 1.96
C ASN A 59 -1.82 0.36 2.07
N CYS A 60 -1.20 0.83 0.98
CA CYS A 60 0.22 1.18 0.98
C CYS A 60 0.54 2.23 2.05
N LEU A 61 -0.29 3.27 2.21
CA LEU A 61 -0.08 4.31 3.22
C LEU A 61 -0.19 3.76 4.66
N ILE A 62 -1.17 2.92 4.96
CA ILE A 62 -1.34 2.31 6.30
C ILE A 62 -0.16 1.37 6.60
N CYS A 63 0.21 0.50 5.65
CA CYS A 63 1.33 -0.43 5.82
C CYS A 63 2.69 0.30 5.91
N LEU A 64 2.85 1.38 5.14
CA LEU A 64 4.01 2.27 5.23
C LEU A 64 4.12 2.84 6.65
N TRP A 65 3.02 3.39 7.18
CA TRP A 65 2.97 3.95 8.52
C TRP A 65 3.31 2.92 9.59
N TYR A 66 2.74 1.72 9.48
CA TYR A 66 3.07 0.59 10.35
C TYR A 66 4.57 0.23 10.35
N GLY A 67 5.21 0.23 9.19
CA GLY A 67 6.63 -0.11 9.04
C GLY A 67 7.59 0.96 9.58
N THR A 68 7.13 2.20 9.80
CA THR A 68 8.00 3.27 10.27
C THR A 68 8.61 2.96 11.64
N PRO A 69 9.83 3.43 11.94
CA PRO A 69 10.47 3.18 13.24
C PRO A 69 9.69 3.78 14.42
N LEU A 70 8.79 4.73 14.16
CA LEU A 70 7.88 5.28 15.15
C LEU A 70 6.87 4.24 15.62
N ILE A 71 6.40 3.34 14.74
CA ILE A 71 5.38 2.33 15.06
C ILE A 71 6.01 0.96 15.29
N SER A 72 6.91 0.53 14.41
CA SER A 72 7.57 -0.77 14.47
C SER A 72 9.05 -0.67 14.07
N PRO A 73 9.99 -0.68 15.03
CA PRO A 73 11.43 -0.48 14.79
C PRO A 73 12.05 -1.45 13.77
N ASP A 74 11.60 -2.71 13.76
CA ASP A 74 12.28 -3.79 13.03
C ASP A 74 11.69 -4.07 11.63
N ASN A 75 10.73 -3.25 11.19
CA ASN A 75 9.91 -3.50 9.99
C ASN A 75 10.21 -2.56 8.81
N LEU A 76 11.45 -2.10 8.68
CA LEU A 76 11.86 -1.17 7.61
C LEU A 76 11.60 -1.70 6.19
N LEU A 77 11.73 -3.01 5.97
CA LEU A 77 11.44 -3.65 4.67
C LEU A 77 9.96 -3.56 4.27
N VAL A 78 9.05 -3.37 5.24
CA VAL A 78 7.64 -3.08 4.99
C VAL A 78 7.47 -1.63 4.55
N THR A 79 8.22 -0.69 5.13
CA THR A 79 8.23 0.70 4.68
C THR A 79 8.74 0.83 3.26
N THR A 80 9.81 0.13 2.88
CA THR A 80 10.38 0.23 1.53
C THR A 80 9.39 -0.23 0.47
N VAL A 81 8.81 -1.42 0.64
CA VAL A 81 7.88 -1.98 -0.36
C VAL A 81 6.63 -1.14 -0.52
N ASN A 82 6.09 -0.60 0.58
CA ASN A 82 4.88 0.21 0.56
C ASN A 82 5.14 1.65 0.09
N THR A 83 6.35 2.20 0.30
CA THR A 83 6.77 3.46 -0.35
C THR A 83 6.76 3.29 -1.87
N ILE A 84 7.43 2.25 -2.36
CA ILE A 84 7.51 1.97 -3.80
C ILE A 84 6.10 1.75 -4.36
N GLY A 85 5.29 0.92 -3.70
CA GLY A 85 3.90 0.69 -4.05
C GLY A 85 3.10 1.98 -4.12
N GLY A 86 3.19 2.83 -3.09
CA GLY A 86 2.52 4.12 -3.03
C GLY A 86 2.89 5.02 -4.21
N VAL A 87 4.16 5.09 -4.59
CA VAL A 87 4.62 5.84 -5.78
C VAL A 87 3.98 5.29 -7.05
N PHE A 88 3.98 3.98 -7.27
CA PHE A 88 3.30 3.37 -8.42
C PHE A 88 1.81 3.69 -8.45
N GLN A 89 1.11 3.57 -7.31
CA GLN A 89 -0.32 3.89 -7.25
C GLN A 89 -0.59 5.35 -7.56
N LEU A 90 0.23 6.29 -7.06
CA LEU A 90 0.10 7.71 -7.38
C LEU A 90 0.31 7.99 -8.87
N VAL A 91 1.30 7.35 -9.50
CA VAL A 91 1.52 7.46 -10.95
C VAL A 91 0.31 6.96 -11.73
N TYR A 92 -0.24 5.79 -11.37
CA TYR A 92 -1.43 5.22 -12.01
C TYR A 92 -2.66 6.10 -11.84
N ILE A 93 -2.91 6.61 -10.63
CA ILE A 93 -4.01 7.54 -10.36
C ILE A 93 -3.84 8.82 -11.18
N THR A 94 -2.62 9.36 -11.29
CA THR A 94 -2.34 10.57 -12.07
C THR A 94 -2.64 10.36 -13.54
N ILE A 95 -2.17 9.26 -14.14
CA ILE A 95 -2.48 8.92 -15.54
C ILE A 95 -3.98 8.76 -15.72
N PHE A 96 -4.67 8.05 -14.80
CA PHE A 96 -6.11 7.89 -14.85
C PHE A 96 -6.84 9.25 -14.84
N LEU A 97 -6.44 10.18 -13.97
CA LEU A 97 -7.03 11.51 -13.87
C LEU A 97 -6.76 12.38 -15.11
N ILE A 98 -5.65 12.18 -15.83
CA ILE A 98 -5.37 12.89 -17.09
C ILE A 98 -6.37 12.45 -18.17
N TYR A 99 -6.59 11.15 -18.34
CA TYR A 99 -7.37 10.59 -19.46
C TYR A 99 -8.85 10.27 -19.15
N ALA A 100 -9.29 10.37 -17.90
CA ALA A 100 -10.68 10.11 -17.54
C ALA A 100 -11.65 11.19 -18.05
N GLU A 101 -12.94 10.88 -18.14
CA GLU A 101 -13.98 11.87 -18.39
C GLU A 101 -14.27 12.72 -17.14
N LYS A 102 -14.81 13.95 -17.31
CA LYS A 102 -15.05 14.91 -16.21
C LYS A 102 -15.76 14.29 -15.00
N ALA A 103 -16.84 13.55 -15.23
CA ALA A 103 -17.61 12.91 -14.15
C ALA A 103 -16.77 11.88 -13.36
N ARG A 104 -15.99 11.04 -14.07
CA ARG A 104 -15.09 10.06 -13.45
C ARG A 104 -13.93 10.73 -12.73
N LYS A 105 -13.36 11.81 -13.29
CA LYS A 105 -12.30 12.61 -12.64
C LYS A 105 -12.75 13.15 -11.30
N VAL A 106 -13.91 13.80 -11.23
CA VAL A 106 -14.44 14.37 -9.98
C VAL A 106 -14.66 13.28 -8.93
N ARG A 107 -15.26 12.15 -9.32
CA ARG A 107 -15.43 11.00 -8.42
C ARG A 107 -14.09 10.48 -7.90
N MET A 108 -13.10 10.32 -8.77
CA MET A 108 -11.77 9.84 -8.41
C MET A 108 -11.03 10.81 -7.48
N LEU A 109 -11.12 12.12 -7.74
CA LEU A 109 -10.55 13.14 -6.86
C LEU A 109 -11.20 13.13 -5.48
N GLY A 110 -12.53 13.01 -5.42
CA GLY A 110 -13.26 12.89 -4.15
C GLY A 110 -12.81 11.66 -3.35
N LEU A 111 -12.62 10.51 -4.01
CA LEU A 111 -12.12 9.29 -3.37
C LEU A 111 -10.67 9.41 -2.92
N LEU A 112 -9.81 10.05 -3.71
CA LEU A 112 -8.42 10.30 -3.35
C LEU A 112 -8.34 11.19 -2.09
N LEU A 113 -9.11 12.28 -2.06
CA LEU A 113 -9.20 13.15 -0.89
C LEU A 113 -9.73 12.41 0.34
N ALA A 114 -10.76 11.56 0.18
CA ALA A 114 -11.27 10.74 1.26
C ALA A 114 -10.21 9.77 1.80
N VAL A 115 -9.47 9.08 0.94
CA VAL A 115 -8.38 8.18 1.34
C VAL A 115 -7.26 8.91 2.06
N LEU A 116 -6.82 10.06 1.55
CA LEU A 116 -5.81 10.88 2.23
C LEU A 116 -6.31 11.40 3.58
N GLY A 117 -7.58 11.81 3.66
CA GLY A 117 -8.22 12.21 4.92
C GLY A 117 -8.27 11.08 5.95
N ILE A 118 -8.69 9.88 5.54
CA ILE A 118 -8.68 8.68 6.39
C ILE A 118 -7.27 8.39 6.88
N PHE A 119 -6.27 8.44 5.98
CA PHE A 119 -4.88 8.20 6.36
C PHE A 119 -4.37 9.22 7.38
N VAL A 120 -4.67 10.52 7.19
CA VAL A 120 -4.32 11.57 8.15
C VAL A 120 -4.98 11.34 9.50
N ILE A 121 -6.25 10.93 9.54
CA ILE A 121 -6.96 10.60 10.79
C ILE A 121 -6.27 9.43 11.49
N ILE A 122 -5.90 8.37 10.77
CA ILE A 122 -5.17 7.22 11.34
C ILE A 122 -3.81 7.66 11.88
N LEU A 123 -3.06 8.47 11.11
CA LEU A 123 -1.75 8.95 11.49
C LEU A 123 -1.82 9.78 12.77
N VAL A 124 -2.66 10.83 12.78
CA VAL A 124 -2.82 11.71 13.95
C VAL A 124 -3.38 10.94 15.14
N GLY A 125 -4.45 10.15 14.93
CA GLY A 125 -5.08 9.35 15.99
C GLY A 125 -4.11 8.35 16.63
N SER A 126 -3.26 7.71 15.83
CA SER A 126 -2.24 6.80 16.35
C SER A 126 -1.16 7.52 17.17
N LEU A 127 -0.81 8.76 16.81
CA LEU A 127 0.21 9.53 17.53
C LEU A 127 -0.28 10.04 18.89
N GLN A 128 -1.60 10.15 19.10
CA GLN A 128 -2.20 10.48 20.40
C GLN A 128 -2.17 9.30 21.39
N ILE A 129 -1.78 8.10 20.96
CA ILE A 129 -1.62 6.94 21.83
C ILE A 129 -0.21 6.97 22.43
N ASP A 130 -0.11 7.26 23.73
CA ASP A 130 1.15 7.33 24.46
C ASP A 130 1.85 5.97 24.55
N ASP A 131 1.07 4.91 24.80
CA ASP A 131 1.59 3.55 24.89
C ASP A 131 2.04 3.05 23.50
N ARG A 132 3.36 2.86 23.36
CA ARG A 132 4.01 2.35 22.14
C ARG A 132 3.48 0.97 21.71
N ALA A 133 3.20 0.07 22.66
CA ALA A 133 2.72 -1.27 22.36
C ALA A 133 1.28 -1.22 21.85
N MET A 134 0.41 -0.46 22.53
CA MET A 134 -0.97 -0.25 22.11
C MET A 134 -1.04 0.42 20.73
N ARG A 135 -0.21 1.44 20.50
CA ARG A 135 -0.10 2.12 19.20
C ARG A 135 0.31 1.17 18.08
N ARG A 136 1.31 0.32 18.33
CA ARG A 136 1.77 -0.69 17.36
C ARG A 136 0.68 -1.70 17.03
N MET A 137 -0.05 -2.19 18.05
CA MET A 137 -1.17 -3.12 17.84
C MET A 137 -2.30 -2.47 17.05
N PHE A 138 -2.67 -1.23 17.37
CA PHE A 138 -3.74 -0.49 16.70
C PHE A 138 -3.45 -0.31 15.20
N VAL A 139 -2.28 0.26 14.86
CA VAL A 139 -1.89 0.48 13.46
C VAL A 139 -1.66 -0.87 12.75
N GLY A 140 -1.10 -1.86 13.45
CA GLY A 140 -0.92 -3.21 12.91
C GLY A 140 -2.24 -3.89 12.54
N LEU A 141 -3.27 -3.76 13.38
CA LEU A 141 -4.60 -4.30 13.09
C LEU A 141 -5.23 -3.65 11.85
N LEU A 142 -5.12 -2.32 11.74
CA LEU A 142 -5.58 -1.59 10.55
C LEU A 142 -4.84 -2.02 9.29
N SER A 143 -3.53 -2.21 9.37
CA SER A 143 -2.70 -2.72 8.27
C SER A 143 -3.11 -4.13 7.86
N CYS A 144 -3.40 -5.03 8.80
CA CYS A 144 -3.87 -6.37 8.50
C CYS A 144 -5.27 -6.34 7.84
N ALA A 145 -6.19 -5.53 8.38
CA ALA A 145 -7.52 -5.38 7.83
C ALA A 145 -7.49 -4.81 6.40
N SER A 146 -6.64 -3.82 6.13
CA SER A 146 -6.48 -3.25 4.78
C SER A 146 -5.92 -4.29 3.81
N LEU A 147 -4.92 -5.07 4.21
CA LEU A 147 -4.34 -6.12 3.38
C LEU A 147 -5.37 -7.20 3.02
N ILE A 148 -6.15 -7.66 4.01
CA ILE A 148 -7.21 -8.65 3.78
C ILE A 148 -8.25 -8.10 2.81
N SER A 149 -8.62 -6.82 2.93
CA SER A 149 -9.59 -6.19 2.05
C SER A 149 -9.15 -6.17 0.58
N MET A 150 -7.83 -6.11 0.31
CA MET A 150 -7.31 -6.15 -1.06
C MET A 150 -7.53 -7.50 -1.75
N PHE A 151 -7.64 -8.59 -1.00
CA PHE A 151 -7.94 -9.92 -1.56
C PHE A 151 -9.38 -10.08 -2.04
N ALA A 152 -10.26 -9.11 -1.75
CA ALA A 152 -11.59 -9.10 -2.34
C ALA A 152 -11.53 -8.98 -3.88
N SER A 153 -10.61 -8.17 -4.43
CA SER A 153 -10.50 -7.96 -5.87
C SER A 153 -10.25 -9.24 -6.69
N PRO A 154 -9.28 -10.12 -6.34
CA PRO A 154 -9.10 -11.39 -7.06
C PRO A 154 -10.24 -12.39 -6.84
N LEU A 155 -10.97 -12.32 -5.71
CA LEU A 155 -12.11 -13.21 -5.45
C LEU A 155 -13.30 -12.95 -6.39
N PHE A 156 -13.50 -11.70 -6.83
CA PHE A 156 -14.58 -11.33 -7.76
C PHE A 156 -14.31 -11.72 -9.24
N ILE A 157 -13.20 -12.39 -9.54
CA ILE A 157 -12.83 -12.83 -10.91
C ILE A 157 -13.32 -14.29 -11.18
N ILE A 158 -14.02 -14.91 -10.22
CA ILE A 158 -14.66 -16.24 -10.34
C ILE A 158 -16.14 -16.05 -10.67
#